data_AF-A0A8B6LWP3-F1
#
_entry.id   AF-A0A8B6LWP3-F1
#
_cell.length_a   1.000
_cell.length_b   1.000
_cell.length_c   1.000
_cell.angle_alpha   90.00
_cell.angle_beta   90.00
_cell.angle_gamma   90.00
#
_symmetry.space_group_name_H-M   'P 1'
#
loop_
_entity.id
_entity.type
_entity.pdbx_description
1 polymer ?
#
loop_
_entity_poly.entity_id
_entity_poly.type
_entity_poly.pdbx_seq_one_letter_code
_entity_poly.pdbx_strand_id
1 'polypeptide(L)' 'MSVATDRGIGGAKQTVWYKVLLFGAMAQKPEALANYTKGRQVLVEGRPQVEAYLKKDGTPGLDNAIVAISMPELLGHK' A
#
# COMPACT_ATOMS: atom_id res chain seq x y z
N MET A 1 3.71 -2.67 -2.90
CA MET A 1 2.34 -3.14 -3.22
C MET A 1 1.37 -1.96 -3.17
N SER A 2 0.18 -2.08 -3.76
CA SER A 2 -0.86 -1.04 -3.69
C SER A 2 -2.12 -1.60 -3.05
N VAL A 3 -2.70 -0.86 -2.09
CA VAL A 3 -3.90 -1.27 -1.35
C VAL A 3 -4.99 -0.22 -1.57
N ALA A 4 -6.19 -0.67 -1.90
CA ALA A 4 -7.35 0.20 -2.07
C ALA A 4 -8.26 0.13 -0.85
N THR A 5 -8.80 1.27 -0.44
CA THR A 5 -9.93 1.33 0.50
C THR A 5 -11.04 2.17 -0.12
N ASP A 6 -12.27 1.72 0.04
CA ASP A 6 -13.42 2.52 -0.33
C ASP A 6 -13.88 3.35 0.87
N ARG A 7 -14.18 4.64 0.62
CA ARG A 7 -14.75 5.56 1.60
C ARG A 7 -16.05 6.15 1.06
N GLY A 8 -16.98 6.47 1.96
CA GLY A 8 -18.28 7.05 1.62
C GLY A 8 -19.43 6.04 1.62
N ILE A 9 -20.66 6.56 1.56
CA ILE A 9 -21.92 5.79 1.59
C ILE A 9 -22.77 6.21 0.37
N GLY A 10 -23.45 5.26 -0.27
CA GLY A 10 -24.33 5.53 -1.40
C GLY A 10 -23.59 5.95 -2.68
N GLY A 11 -24.14 6.91 -3.42
CA GLY A 11 -23.58 7.37 -4.70
C GLY A 11 -22.27 8.15 -4.62
N ALA A 12 -21.77 8.46 -3.42
CA ALA A 12 -20.54 9.22 -3.18
C ALA A 12 -19.34 8.31 -2.82
N LYS A 13 -19.34 7.06 -3.29
CA LYS A 13 -18.27 6.10 -3.02
C LYS A 13 -16.99 6.54 -3.74
N GLN A 14 -15.91 6.75 -2.98
CA GLN A 14 -14.59 7.07 -3.49
C GLN A 14 -13.60 5.98 -3.10
N THR A 15 -12.78 5.55 -4.07
CA THR A 15 -11.67 4.64 -3.80
C THR A 15 -10.39 5.43 -3.58
N VAL A 16 -9.72 5.17 -2.46
CA VAL A 16 -8.41 5.72 -2.12
C VAL A 16 -7.36 4.63 -2.29
N TRP A 17 -6.28 4.93 -3.01
CA TRP A 17 -5.17 4.02 -3.23
C TRP A 17 -3.97 4.42 -2.37
N TYR A 18 -3.45 3.45 -1.63
CA TYR A 18 -2.27 3.59 -0.78
C TYR A 18 -1.09 2.84 -1.39
N LYS A 19 0.03 3.52 -1.54
CA LYS A 19 1.32 2.91 -1.83
C LYS A 19 1.89 2.33 -0.53
N VAL A 20 2.13 1.02 -0.50
CA VAL A 20 2.70 0.33 0.66
C VAL A 20 4.08 -0.23 0.31
N LEU A 21 5.07 0.16 1.10
CA LEU A 21 6.46 -0.26 0.97
C LEU A 21 6.76 -1.39 1.95
N LEU A 22 7.36 -2.46 1.42
CA LEU A 22 7.83 -3.62 2.18
C LEU A 22 9.36 -3.65 2.08
N PHE A 23 10.05 -3.82 3.22
CA PHE A 23 11.50 -3.80 3.28
C PHE A 23 12.07 -5.05 3.96
N GLY A 24 13.37 -5.29 3.76
CA GLY A 24 14.11 -6.37 4.41
C GLY A 24 13.50 -7.75 4.19
N ALA A 25 13.37 -8.51 5.27
CA ALA A 25 12.88 -9.89 5.23
C ALA A 25 11.46 -10.04 4.66
N MET A 26 10.62 -9.00 4.68
CA MET A 26 9.28 -9.00 4.07
C MET A 26 9.34 -9.03 2.54
N ALA A 27 10.32 -8.34 1.94
CA ALA A 27 10.49 -8.28 0.49
C ALA A 27 11.34 -9.44 -0.06
N GLN A 28 12.19 -10.05 0.78
CA GLN A 28 13.15 -11.08 0.39
C GLN A 28 12.60 -12.52 0.42
N LYS A 29 11.34 -12.73 0.80
CA LYS A 29 10.72 -14.06 0.88
C LYS A 29 9.63 -14.22 -0.20
N PRO A 30 9.98 -14.65 -1.43
CA PRO A 30 9.02 -14.80 -2.53
C PRO A 30 7.84 -15.72 -2.17
N GLU A 31 8.12 -16.79 -1.42
CA GLU A 31 7.14 -17.74 -0.89
C GLU A 31 6.03 -17.03 -0.07
N ALA A 32 6.42 -16.06 0.75
CA ALA A 32 5.47 -15.29 1.54
C ALA A 32 4.63 -14.35 0.65
N LEU A 33 5.25 -13.76 -0.38
CA LEU A 33 4.59 -12.87 -1.33
C LEU A 33 3.61 -13.58 -2.28
N ALA A 34 3.79 -14.88 -2.52
CA ALA A 34 2.94 -15.67 -3.41
C ALA A 34 1.44 -15.66 -3.00
N ASN A 35 1.15 -15.48 -1.71
CA ASN A 35 -0.21 -15.42 -1.19
C ASN A 35 -0.88 -14.04 -1.35
N TYR A 36 -0.15 -13.01 -1.81
CA TYR A 36 -0.63 -11.63 -1.99
C TYR A 36 -1.02 -11.38 -3.46
N THR A 37 -2.02 -12.12 -3.94
CA THR A 37 -2.58 -11.93 -5.28
C THR A 37 -3.55 -10.74 -5.33
N LYS A 38 -3.84 -10.24 -6.54
CA LYS A 38 -4.78 -9.13 -6.74
C LYS A 38 -6.15 -9.48 -6.14
N GLY A 39 -6.74 -8.54 -5.39
CA GLY A 39 -8.05 -8.69 -4.77
C GLY A 39 -8.03 -9.32 -3.38
N ARG A 40 -6.88 -9.81 -2.89
CA ARG A 40 -6.74 -10.24 -1.51
C ARG A 40 -6.89 -9.05 -0.56
N GLN A 41 -7.73 -9.23 0.45
CA GLN A 41 -7.90 -8.25 1.51
C GLN A 41 -6.75 -8.38 2.51
N VAL A 42 -6.22 -7.24 2.96
CA VAL A 42 -5.08 -7.19 3.88
C VAL A 42 -5.30 -6.15 4.97
N LEU A 43 -4.74 -6.40 6.15
CA LEU A 43 -4.50 -5.39 7.16
C LEU A 43 -3.03 -4.95 7.05
N VAL A 44 -2.81 -3.64 6.93
CA VAL A 44 -1.48 -3.04 6.87
C VAL A 44 -1.27 -2.19 8.10
N GLU A 45 -0.29 -2.55 8.92
CA GLU A 45 0.24 -1.69 9.97
C GLU A 45 1.53 -1.04 9.48
N GLY A 46 1.65 0.27 9.64
CA GLY A 46 2.77 1.00 9.10
C GLY A 46 2.84 2.45 9.53
N ARG A 47 3.85 3.15 9.02
CA ARG A 47 4.05 4.57 9.27
C ARG A 47 3.91 5.35 7.95
N PRO A 48 3.17 6.46 7.93
CA PRO A 48 3.18 7.37 6.79
C PRO A 48 4.59 7.91 6.55
N GLN A 49 5.00 7.94 5.30
CA GLN A 49 6.25 8.53 4.85
C GLN A 49 5.96 9.39 3.62
N VAL A 50 6.52 10.60 3.64
CA VAL A 50 6.40 11.56 2.54
C VAL A 50 7.81 11.89 2.07
N GLU A 51 8.06 11.68 0.78
CA GLU A 51 9.33 12.02 0.15
C GLU A 51 9.11 13.10 -0.91
N ALA A 52 9.93 14.14 -0.85
CA ALA A 52 9.99 15.14 -1.91
C ALA A 52 10.88 14.63 -3.04
N TYR A 53 10.45 14.83 -4.28
CA TYR A 53 11.24 14.52 -5.46
C TYR A 53 11.08 15.61 -6.52
N LEU A 54 12.02 15.67 -7.46
CA LEU A 54 11.91 16.56 -8.62
C LEU A 54 11.22 15.80 -9.76
N LYS A 55 10.12 16.36 -10.27
CA LYS A 55 9.48 15.83 -11.47
C LYS A 55 10.33 16.11 -12.70
N LYS A 56 10.03 15.43 -13.81
CA LYS A 56 10.74 15.60 -15.09
C LYS A 56 10.70 17.05 -15.62
N ASP A 57 9.65 17.80 -15.27
CA ASP A 57 9.45 19.20 -15.65
C ASP A 57 10.17 20.19 -14.69
N GLY A 58 10.93 19.69 -13.71
CA GLY A 58 11.62 20.52 -12.73
C GLY A 58 10.73 21.01 -11.59
N THR A 59 9.45 20.65 -11.53
CA THR A 59 8.57 21.04 -10.42
C THR A 59 8.69 20.06 -9.24
N PRO A 60 8.48 20.53 -7.99
CA PRO A 60 8.43 19.63 -6.82
C PRO A 60 7.27 18.63 -6.92
N GLY A 61 7.55 17.38 -6.54
CA GLY A 61 6.58 16.33 -6.32
C GLY A 61 6.67 15.80 -4.89
N LEU A 62 5.56 15.22 -4.43
CA LEU A 62 5.50 14.48 -3.18
C LEU A 62 5.08 13.05 -3.46
N ASP A 63 5.83 12.10 -2.93
CA ASP A 63 5.48 10.68 -2.95
C ASP A 63 5.04 10.28 -1.54
N ASN A 64 3.79 9.84 -1.42
CA ASN A 64 3.19 9.45 -0.15
C ASN A 64 3.10 7.93 -0.10
N ALA A 65 3.69 7.33 0.92
CA ALA A 65 3.67 5.90 1.13
C ALA A 65 3.37 5.53 2.58
N ILE A 66 2.94 4.30 2.79
CA ILE A 66 2.93 3.64 4.09
C ILE A 66 4.11 2.67 4.12
N VAL A 67 5.06 2.88 5.02
CA VAL A 67 6.11 1.89 5.30
C VAL A 67 5.56 0.88 6.28
N ALA A 68 5.38 -0.36 5.82
CA ALA A 68 4.88 -1.43 6.68
C ALA A 68 5.91 -1.77 7.77
N ILE A 69 5.45 -1.93 9.01
CA ILE A 69 6.30 -2.35 10.14
C ILE A 69 6.38 -3.88 10.29
N SER A 70 5.42 -4.59 9.69
CA SER A 70 5.29 -6.04 9.70
C SER A 70 4.70 -6.50 8.37
N MET A 71 4.74 -7.81 8.10
CA MET A 71 4.13 -8.36 6.90
C MET A 71 2.62 -8.13 6.96
N PRO A 72 1.98 -7.53 5.93
CA PRO A 72 0.54 -7.26 5.96
C PRO A 72 -0.25 -8.53 6.23
N GLU A 73 -1.13 -8.53 7.21
CA GLU A 73 -1.93 -9.71 7.52
C GLU A 73 -2.92 -9.98 6.39
N LEU A 74 -2.93 -11.20 5.85
CA LEU A 74 -3.96 -11.61 4.90
C LEU A 74 -5.27 -11.78 5.65
N LEU A 75 -6.21 -10.88 5.39
CA LEU A 75 -7.55 -11.01 5.91
C LEU A 75 -8.26 -12.08 5.09
N GLY A 76 -8.78 -13.08 5.78
CA GLY A 76 -9.52 -14.14 5.12
C GLY A 76 -10.81 -13.61 4.54
N HIS A 77 -11.09 -13.92 3.27
CA HIS A 77 -12.43 -14.32 2.84
C HIS A 77 -12.32 -15.44 1.79
N LYS A 78 -13.19 -16.44 1.97
CA LYS A 78 -13.65 -17.39 0.95
C LYS A 78 -14.36 -16.66 -0.17
#